data_AF-A0A958HCS0-F1
#
_entry.id   AF-A0A958HCS0-F1
#
_cell.length_a   1.000
_cell.length_b   1.000
_cell.length_c   1.000
_cell.angle_alpha   90.00
_cell.angle_beta   90.00
_cell.angle_gamma   90.00
#
_symmetry.space_group_name_H-M   'P 1'
#
loop_
_entity.id
_entity.type
_entity.pdbx_description
1 polymer ?
#
loop_
_entity_poly.entity_id
_entity_poly.type
_entity_poly.pdbx_seq_one_letter_code
_entity_poly.pdbx_strand_id
1 'polypeptide(L)'
;MLLLQLNWYIDWLIAWSISLFLLYGIDKTQAKLNNWRVPELELHVLALIGGFIGGWLGMFIFRHKTKKPIFKVVLAISTLIGIVLFYFFVLQR
;
A
#
# COMPACT_ATOMS: atom_id res chain seq x y z
N MET A 1 27.09 7.53 -11.82
CA MET A 1 27.60 6.68 -10.72
C MET A 1 27.04 7.04 -9.34
N LEU A 2 26.50 8.25 -9.13
CA LEU A 2 25.76 8.63 -7.90
C LEU A 2 24.24 8.35 -7.92
N LEU A 3 23.66 7.98 -9.07
CA LEU A 3 22.21 7.75 -9.21
C LEU A 3 21.75 6.32 -8.85
N LEU A 4 22.68 5.43 -8.45
CA LEU A 4 22.42 4.00 -8.21
C LEU A 4 22.54 3.56 -6.76
N GLN A 5 22.68 4.49 -5.80
CA GLN A 5 22.41 4.15 -4.39
C GLN A 5 20.89 4.09 -4.17
N LEU A 6 20.25 3.14 -4.86
CA LEU A 6 18.87 2.75 -4.58
C LEU A 6 18.86 2.22 -3.15
N ASN A 7 18.33 3.03 -2.22
CA ASN A 7 18.12 2.56 -0.87
C ASN A 7 17.14 1.39 -0.97
N TRP A 8 17.58 0.20 -0.57
CA TRP A 8 16.78 -1.03 -0.59
C TRP A 8 15.37 -0.84 0.01
N TYR A 9 15.22 0.11 0.94
CA TYR A 9 13.96 0.50 1.52
C TYR A 9 13.01 1.21 0.54
N ILE A 10 13.52 2.06 -0.36
CA ILE A 10 12.74 2.70 -1.42
C ILE A 10 12.23 1.65 -2.40
N ASP A 11 13.09 0.72 -2.82
CA ASP A 11 12.71 -0.37 -3.73
C ASP A 11 11.63 -1.25 -3.10
N TRP A 12 11.78 -1.56 -1.82
CA TRP A 12 10.78 -2.26 -1.02
C TRP A 12 9.43 -1.54 -1.03
N LEU A 13 9.41 -0.23 -0.74
CA LEU A 13 8.18 0.57 -0.76
C LEU A 13 7.53 0.60 -2.13
N ILE A 14 8.31 0.72 -3.21
CA ILE A 14 7.80 0.73 -4.58
C ILE A 14 7.16 -0.62 -4.92
N ALA A 15 7.86 -1.72 -4.67
CA ALA A 15 7.39 -3.06 -4.98
C ALA A 15 6.05 -3.35 -4.28
N TRP A 16 5.98 -3.14 -2.97
CA TRP A 16 4.76 -3.42 -2.19
C TRP A 16 3.62 -2.44 -2.50
N SER A 17 3.93 -1.19 -2.85
CA SER A 17 2.91 -0.24 -3.30
C SER A 17 2.29 -0.67 -4.62
N ILE A 18 3.09 -1.12 -5.59
CA ILE A 18 2.57 -1.65 -6.86
C ILE A 18 1.71 -2.90 -6.60
N SER A 19 2.19 -3.85 -5.80
CA SER A 19 1.43 -5.06 -5.46
C SER A 19 0.08 -4.74 -4.82
N LEU A 20 0.06 -3.86 -3.81
CA LEU A 20 -1.20 -3.49 -3.14
C LEU A 20 -2.15 -2.74 -4.07
N PHE A 21 -1.64 -1.84 -4.91
CA PHE A 21 -2.44 -1.12 -5.89
C PHE A 21 -3.14 -2.09 -6.86
N LEU A 22 -2.39 -3.07 -7.40
CA LEU A 22 -2.94 -4.09 -8.30
C LEU A 22 -4.00 -4.94 -7.60
N LEU A 23 -3.77 -5.36 -6.35
CA LEU A 23 -4.74 -6.13 -5.57
C LEU A 23 -6.03 -5.35 -5.30
N TYR A 24 -5.96 -4.04 -5.07
CA TYR A 24 -7.16 -3.20 -4.99
C TYR A 24 -7.97 -3.21 -6.30
N GLY A 25 -7.28 -3.16 -7.45
CA GLY A 25 -7.91 -3.26 -8.76
C GLY A 25 -8.54 -4.62 -9.03
N ILE A 26 -7.85 -5.70 -8.65
CA ILE A 26 -8.36 -7.07 -8.74
C ILE A 26 -9.59 -7.23 -7.83
N ASP A 27 -9.52 -6.81 -6.56
CA ASP A 27 -10.65 -6.89 -5.63
C ASP A 27 -11.86 -6.11 -6.14
N LYS A 28 -11.64 -4.93 -6.73
CA LYS A 28 -12.72 -4.16 -7.39
C LYS A 28 -13.34 -4.91 -8.56
N THR A 29 -12.52 -5.57 -9.37
CA THR A 29 -12.97 -6.32 -10.56
C THR A 29 -13.77 -7.55 -10.14
N GLN A 30 -13.26 -8.33 -9.18
CA GLN A 30 -13.96 -9.49 -8.62
C GLN A 30 -15.28 -9.09 -7.94
N ALA A 31 -15.31 -7.92 -7.28
CA ALA A 31 -16.54 -7.38 -6.71
C ALA A 31 -17.61 -7.02 -7.76
N LYS A 32 -17.23 -6.67 -9.00
CA LYS A 32 -18.17 -6.44 -10.12
C LYS A 32 -18.63 -7.74 -10.76
N LEU A 33 -17.76 -8.74 -10.82
CA LEU A 33 -18.02 -10.05 -11.43
C LEU A 33 -18.72 -11.04 -10.48
N ASN A 34 -19.06 -10.63 -9.26
CA ASN A 34 -19.58 -11.50 -8.19
C ASN A 34 -18.70 -12.73 -7.90
N ASN A 35 -17.39 -12.59 -8.12
CA ASN A 35 -16.40 -13.62 -7.84
C ASN A 35 -15.87 -13.53 -6.40
N TRP A 36 -15.04 -14.49 -6.02
CA TRP A 36 -14.31 -14.47 -4.76
C TRP A 36 -13.49 -13.19 -4.59
N ARG A 37 -13.69 -12.51 -3.45
CA ARG A 37 -13.05 -11.23 -3.11
C ARG A 37 -11.73 -11.46 -2.37
N VAL A 38 -10.82 -10.50 -2.47
CA VAL A 38 -9.56 -10.56 -1.72
C VAL A 38 -9.87 -10.38 -0.23
N PRO A 39 -9.33 -11.23 0.67
CA PRO A 39 -9.50 -11.06 2.11
C PRO A 39 -9.03 -9.69 2.57
N GLU A 40 -9.82 -9.01 3.41
CA GLU A 40 -9.48 -7.65 3.87
C GLU A 40 -8.17 -7.63 4.68
N LEU A 41 -7.88 -8.74 5.37
CA LEU A 41 -6.64 -8.93 6.10
C LEU A 41 -5.40 -8.84 5.20
N GLU A 42 -5.43 -9.42 4.00
CA GLU A 42 -4.30 -9.36 3.07
C GLU A 42 -4.02 -7.92 2.64
N LEU A 43 -5.07 -7.16 2.32
CA LEU A 43 -4.95 -5.74 1.95
C LEU A 43 -4.37 -4.91 3.11
N HIS A 44 -4.78 -5.20 4.35
CA HIS A 44 -4.26 -4.52 5.54
C HIS A 44 -2.79 -4.87 5.84
N VAL A 45 -2.43 -6.15 5.75
CA VAL A 45 -1.05 -6.60 5.95
C VAL A 45 -0.13 -5.97 4.92
N LEU A 46 -0.52 -6.01 3.65
CA LEU A 46 0.25 -5.39 2.56
C LEU A 46 0.41 -3.87 2.74
N ALA A 47 -0.62 -3.19 3.26
CA ALA A 47 -0.50 -1.78 3.60
C ALA A 47 0.57 -1.56 4.68
N LEU A 48 0.53 -2.36 5.76
CA LEU A 48 1.43 -2.26 6.92
C LEU A 48 2.89 -2.54 6.58
N ILE A 49 3.18 -3.51 5.71
CA ILE A 49 4.57 -3.86 5.36
C ILE A 49 5.26 -2.83 4.44
N GLY A 50 4.50 -1.91 3.82
CA GLY A 50 5.08 -0.88 2.95
C GLY A 50 4.22 -0.46 1.76
N GLY A 51 3.08 -1.11 1.52
CA GLY A 51 2.21 -0.83 0.37
C GLY A 51 1.32 0.40 0.51
N PHE A 52 1.42 1.18 1.60
CA PHE A 52 0.46 2.23 1.96
C PHE A 52 0.23 3.27 0.84
N ILE A 53 1.25 3.65 0.07
CA ILE A 53 1.10 4.58 -1.06
C ILE A 53 0.19 3.97 -2.12
N GLY A 54 0.46 2.72 -2.51
CA GLY A 54 -0.38 1.96 -3.43
C GLY A 54 -1.80 1.72 -2.90
N GLY A 55 -1.95 1.51 -1.59
CA GLY A 55 -3.24 1.36 -0.93
C GLY A 55 -4.09 2.64 -0.97
N TRP A 56 -3.48 3.81 -0.71
CA TRP A 56 -4.16 5.10 -0.86
C TRP A 56 -4.56 5.34 -2.32
N LEU A 57 -3.63 5.18 -3.26
CA LEU A 57 -3.89 5.34 -4.69
C LEU A 57 -4.99 4.39 -5.17
N GLY A 58 -4.94 3.12 -4.77
CA GLY A 58 -5.93 2.11 -5.11
C GLY A 58 -7.31 2.47 -4.56
N MET A 59 -7.37 2.91 -3.29
CA MET A 59 -8.62 3.35 -2.69
C MET A 59 -9.25 4.52 -3.45
N PHE A 60 -8.47 5.53 -3.82
CA PHE A 60 -8.97 6.72 -4.52
C PHE A 60 -9.34 6.43 -5.99
N ILE A 61 -8.47 5.74 -6.74
CA ILE A 61 -8.64 5.47 -8.16
C ILE A 61 -9.80 4.50 -8.39
N PHE A 62 -9.82 3.37 -7.68
CA PHE A 62 -10.90 2.37 -7.83
C PHE A 62 -12.17 2.75 -7.07
N ARG A 63 -12.12 3.83 -6.28
CA ARG A 63 -13.19 4.29 -5.37
C ARG A 63 -13.75 3.12 -4.56
N HIS A 64 -12.85 2.28 -4.06
CA HIS A 64 -13.16 1.00 -3.45
C HIS A 64 -12.80 1.03 -1.98
N LYS A 65 -13.66 0.48 -1.12
CA LYS A 65 -13.51 0.49 0.35
C LYS A 65 -13.40 1.88 1.01
N THR A 66 -13.76 2.97 0.31
CA THR A 66 -13.72 4.36 0.81
C THR A 66 -14.67 4.66 1.97
N LYS A 67 -15.77 3.91 2.08
CA LYS A 67 -16.76 4.04 3.16
C LYS A 67 -16.42 3.22 4.41
N LYS A 68 -15.40 2.35 4.36
CA LYS A 68 -14.99 1.55 5.50
C LYS A 68 -13.94 2.30 6.33
N PRO A 69 -14.26 2.76 7.56
CA PRO A 69 -13.32 3.55 8.35
C PRO A 69 -12.04 2.78 8.69
N ILE A 70 -12.16 1.47 8.93
CA ILE A 70 -11.00 0.62 9.24
C ILE A 70 -9.92 0.66 8.16
N PHE A 71 -10.28 0.75 6.87
CA PHE A 71 -9.31 0.84 5.79
C PHE A 71 -8.54 2.16 5.81
N LYS A 72 -9.20 3.28 6.15
CA LYS A 72 -8.53 4.57 6.30
C LYS A 72 -7.61 4.57 7.52
N VAL A 73 -8.06 4.00 8.64
CA VAL A 73 -7.27 3.90 9.86
C VAL A 73 -6.01 3.07 9.63
N VAL A 74 -6.14 1.88 9.03
CA VAL A 74 -4.99 1.04 8.71
C VAL A 74 -4.03 1.76 7.76
N LEU A 75 -4.50 2.35 6.65
CA LEU A 75 -3.62 3.08 5.73
C LEU A 75 -2.93 4.28 6.39
N ALA A 76 -3.61 5.00 7.28
CA ALA A 76 -3.02 6.10 8.04
C ALA A 76 -1.91 5.62 8.98
N ILE A 77 -2.17 4.55 9.75
CA ILE A 77 -1.17 3.93 10.63
C ILE A 77 0.02 3.43 9.81
N SER A 78 -0.23 2.71 8.71
CA SER A 78 0.82 2.24 7.80
C SER A 78 1.67 3.38 7.24
N THR A 79 1.04 4.51 6.92
CA THR A 79 1.75 5.71 6.42
C THR A 79 2.64 6.31 7.51
N LEU A 80 2.16 6.43 8.74
CA LEU A 80 2.95 6.92 9.87
C LEU A 80 4.18 6.03 10.12
N ILE A 81 3.99 4.70 10.15
CA ILE A 81 5.08 3.74 10.28
C ILE A 81 6.07 3.92 9.12
N GLY A 82 5.57 3.99 7.89
CA GLY A 82 6.39 4.17 6.69
C GLY A 82 7.26 5.43 6.71
N ILE A 83 6.72 6.56 7.19
CA ILE A 83 7.45 7.83 7.32
C ILE A 83 8.57 7.73 8.37
N VAL A 84 8.27 7.13 9.53
CA VAL A 84 9.28 6.94 10.59
C VAL A 84 10.43 6.07 10.09
N LEU A 85 10.12 4.93 9.46
CA LEU A 85 11.12 4.04 8.90
C LEU A 85 11.89 4.71 7.74
N PHE A 86 11.22 5.49 6.90
CA PHE A 86 11.88 6.26 5.84
C PHE A 86 12.91 7.22 6.40
N TYR A 87 12.56 7.94 7.46
CA TYR A 87 13.46 8.87 8.14
C TYR A 87 14.72 8.15 8.67
N PHE A 88 14.56 7.01 9.35
CA PHE A 88 15.70 6.24 9.88
C PHE A 88 16.57 5.60 8.79
N PHE A 89 15.98 5.00 7.75
CA PHE A 89 16.74 4.22 6.77
C PHE A 89 17.29 5.03 5.59
N VAL A 90 16.70 6.19 5.30
CA VAL A 90 17.05 7.01 4.13
C VAL A 90 17.65 8.35 4.51
N LEU A 91 17.10 9.06 5.50
CA LEU A 91 17.51 10.43 5.85
C LEU A 91 18.59 10.51 6.95
N GLN A 92 18.71 9.49 7.81
CA GLN A 92 19.74 9.42 8.86
C GLN A 92 20.96 8.56 8.49
N ARG A 93 21.00 8.01 7.27
CA ARG A 93 22.21 7.42 6.70
C ARG A 93 23.13 8.49 6.15
#